data_AF-A0A954K5R8-F1
#
_entry.id   AF-A0A954K5R8-F1
#
_cell.length_a   1.000
_cell.length_b   1.000
_cell.length_c   1.000
_cell.angle_alpha   90.00
_cell.angle_beta   90.00
_cell.angle_gamma   90.00
#
_symmetry.space_group_name_H-M   'P 1'
#
loop_
_entity.id
_entity.type
_entity.pdbx_description
1 polymer ?
#
loop_
_entity_poly.entity_id
_entity_poly.type
_entity_poly.pdbx_seq_one_letter_code
_entity_poly.pdbx_strand_id
1 'polypeptide(L)'
;MADLTSVPADLTLPKLRGPMRLRSIPQLVTCMVIFVAGSVSAHAAEVPLHQQIDDLIGVGKEPFENKAAPLTDDATFLRRVRLDLTGTIPTSEEVRAFSADTAPDKRTQLVDRLIASPEYARRMQYVFDTMLMERHPDKHVP
;
A
#
# COMPACT_ATOMS: atom_id res chain seq x y z
N MET A 1 -17.46 -9.18 57.69
CA MET A 1 -18.26 -8.42 58.67
C MET A 1 -17.34 -7.43 59.36
N ALA A 2 -17.76 -6.16 59.41
CA ALA A 2 -17.14 -4.99 60.05
C ALA A 2 -15.80 -4.56 59.44
N ASP A 3 -15.73 -3.58 58.54
CA ASP A 3 -16.33 -2.23 58.49
C ASP A 3 -15.68 -1.20 59.45
N LEU A 4 -15.49 -0.05 58.82
CA LEU A 4 -14.75 1.15 59.16
C LEU A 4 -15.18 1.78 60.49
N THR A 5 -14.27 1.79 61.46
CA THR A 5 -14.14 2.82 62.52
C THR A 5 -12.68 2.75 62.98
N SER A 6 -11.85 3.78 62.93
CA SER A 6 -12.07 5.12 63.45
C SER A 6 -11.01 6.08 62.90
N VAL A 7 -11.47 7.18 62.32
CA VAL A 7 -10.70 8.43 62.24
C VAL A 7 -10.89 9.13 63.59
N PRO A 8 -9.82 9.61 64.24
CA PRO A 8 -9.86 11.04 64.55
C PRO A 8 -8.51 11.76 64.55
N ALA A 9 -8.66 13.08 64.45
CA ALA A 9 -7.86 14.12 65.07
C ALA A 9 -6.57 14.56 64.35
N ASP A 10 -6.79 15.52 63.45
CA ASP A 10 -5.93 16.69 63.23
C ASP A 10 -5.24 17.18 64.52
N LEU A 11 -3.90 17.20 64.49
CA LEU A 11 -3.12 18.14 65.27
C LEU A 11 -1.84 18.52 64.49
N THR A 12 -1.99 19.54 63.63
CA THR A 12 -1.04 20.64 63.41
C THR A 12 0.48 20.42 63.62
N LEU A 13 1.18 20.27 62.48
CA LEU A 13 2.53 20.73 62.06
C LEU A 13 3.71 20.83 63.06
N PRO A 14 4.89 20.36 62.59
CA PRO A 14 6.04 21.28 62.57
C PRO A 14 6.58 21.53 61.15
N LYS A 15 6.80 22.81 60.87
CA LYS A 15 7.43 23.37 59.68
C LYS A 15 8.88 22.90 59.50
N LEU A 16 9.21 22.64 58.23
CA LEU A 16 10.48 22.79 57.51
C LEU A 16 11.80 22.75 58.31
N ARG A 17 12.70 21.83 57.91
CA ARG A 17 13.98 22.20 57.28
C ARG A 17 14.80 20.98 56.84
N GLY A 18 15.17 20.94 55.57
CA GLY A 18 16.26 20.13 55.04
C GLY A 18 16.54 20.51 53.58
N PRO A 19 17.71 21.07 53.23
CA PRO A 19 17.97 21.55 51.88
C PRO A 19 18.16 20.39 50.90
N MET A 20 17.51 20.50 49.73
CA MET A 20 17.70 19.64 48.58
C MET A 20 19.20 19.56 48.22
N ARG A 21 19.82 18.41 48.48
CA ARG A 21 21.15 18.09 47.95
C ARG A 21 20.99 17.62 46.51
N LEU A 22 21.23 18.54 45.59
CA LEU A 22 21.36 18.34 44.15
C LEU A 22 22.38 17.23 43.87
N ARG A 23 21.91 16.02 43.54
CA ARG A 23 22.76 14.91 43.11
C ARG A 23 22.37 14.51 41.68
N SER A 24 23.30 14.82 40.77
CA SER A 24 23.55 14.22 39.45
C SER A 24 22.53 14.41 38.30
N ILE A 25 22.84 15.40 37.45
CA ILE A 25 22.37 15.64 36.07
C ILE A 25 22.53 14.44 35.09
N PRO A 26 23.50 13.50 35.20
CA PRO A 26 23.62 12.42 34.21
C PRO A 26 22.42 11.46 34.13
N GLN A 27 21.59 11.35 35.17
CA GLN A 27 20.48 10.40 35.19
C GLN A 27 19.28 10.87 34.35
N LEU A 28 19.13 12.18 34.15
CA LEU A 28 18.13 12.75 33.23
C LEU A 28 18.53 12.58 31.76
N VAL A 29 19.83 12.67 31.45
CA VAL A 29 20.35 12.49 30.09
C VAL A 29 20.23 11.03 29.65
N THR A 30 20.49 10.07 30.55
CA THR A 30 20.31 8.63 30.25
C THR A 30 18.84 8.29 29.94
N CYS A 31 17.88 8.84 30.68
CA CYS A 31 16.46 8.65 30.36
C CYS A 31 16.05 9.31 29.04
N MET A 32 16.65 10.46 28.68
CA MET A 32 16.36 11.16 27.43
C MET A 32 16.92 10.42 26.19
N VAL A 33 18.09 9.77 26.31
CA VAL A 33 18.67 8.97 25.23
C VAL A 33 17.86 7.69 24.96
N ILE A 34 17.32 7.05 26.02
CA ILE A 34 16.46 5.87 25.87
C ILE A 34 15.11 6.24 25.22
N PHE A 35 14.56 7.42 25.52
CA PHE A 35 13.31 7.87 24.93
C PHE A 35 13.44 8.27 23.45
N VAL A 36 14.58 8.85 23.04
CA VAL A 36 14.85 9.19 21.63
C VAL A 36 15.11 7.96 20.77
N ALA A 37 15.67 6.88 21.33
CA ALA A 37 15.89 5.63 20.60
C ALA A 37 14.61 4.79 20.39
N GLY A 38 13.54 5.04 21.17
CA GLY A 38 12.31 4.24 21.14
C GLY A 38 11.27 4.65 20.09
N SER A 39 11.46 5.78 19.38
CA SER A 39 10.46 6.32 18.44
C SER A 39 10.76 6.05 16.96
N VAL A 40 11.72 5.19 16.64
CA VAL A 40 11.73 4.59 15.29
C VAL A 40 10.70 3.47 15.31
N SER A 41 9.42 3.86 15.26
CA SER A 41 8.42 3.01 14.63
C SER A 41 8.89 2.84 13.20
N ALA A 42 9.62 1.74 12.96
CA ALA A 42 9.63 1.13 11.65
C ALA A 42 8.15 0.95 11.32
N HIS A 43 7.64 1.80 10.42
CA HIS A 43 6.35 1.58 9.79
C HIS A 43 6.51 0.24 9.11
N ALA A 44 6.13 -0.85 9.79
CA ALA A 44 6.04 -2.16 9.18
C ALA A 44 5.15 -1.93 7.97
N ALA A 45 5.74 -2.02 6.78
CA ALA A 45 5.04 -1.72 5.54
C ALA A 45 3.78 -2.57 5.52
N GLU A 46 2.63 -1.90 5.65
CA GLU A 46 1.33 -2.54 5.59
C GLU A 46 1.28 -3.34 4.29
N VAL A 47 0.88 -4.61 4.38
CA VAL A 47 0.84 -5.52 3.22
C VAL A 47 0.13 -4.81 2.07
N PRO A 48 0.74 -4.69 0.88
CA PRO A 48 0.13 -3.97 -0.23
C PRO A 48 -1.29 -4.47 -0.51
N LEU A 49 -2.23 -3.55 -0.72
CA LEU A 49 -3.65 -3.88 -0.87
C LEU A 49 -3.91 -4.96 -1.94
N HIS A 50 -3.16 -4.97 -3.04
CA HIS A 50 -3.30 -6.00 -4.08
C HIS A 50 -3.02 -7.41 -3.56
N GLN A 51 -2.02 -7.59 -2.68
CA GLN A 51 -1.73 -8.88 -2.07
C GLN A 51 -2.87 -9.32 -1.15
N GLN A 52 -3.42 -8.39 -0.36
CA GLN A 52 -4.58 -8.70 0.47
C GLN A 52 -5.80 -9.11 -0.36
N ILE A 53 -6.03 -8.43 -1.50
CA ILE A 53 -7.11 -8.78 -2.43
C ILE A 53 -6.88 -10.18 -3.01
N ASP A 54 -5.65 -10.48 -3.46
CA ASP A 54 -5.29 -11.78 -4.03
C ASP A 54 -5.46 -12.91 -3.00
N ASP A 55 -5.03 -12.68 -1.76
CA ASP A 55 -5.20 -13.62 -0.64
C ASP A 55 -6.68 -13.90 -0.38
N LEU A 56 -7.51 -12.86 -0.33
CA LEU A 56 -8.97 -12.99 -0.13
C LEU A 56 -9.65 -13.72 -1.29
N ILE A 57 -9.21 -13.48 -2.53
CA ILE A 57 -9.70 -14.21 -3.71
C ILE A 57 -9.29 -15.69 -3.62
N GLY A 58 -8.08 -15.98 -3.12
CA GLY A 58 -7.59 -17.33 -2.91
C GLY A 58 -8.42 -18.13 -1.91
N VAL A 59 -8.87 -17.48 -0.83
CA VAL A 59 -9.74 -18.11 0.19
C VAL A 59 -11.13 -18.46 -0.38
N GLY A 60 -11.66 -17.66 -1.30
CA GLY A 60 -13.04 -17.77 -1.78
C GLY A 60 -13.26 -18.72 -2.98
N LYS A 61 -12.24 -19.40 -3.50
CA LYS A 61 -12.34 -20.15 -4.76
C LYS A 61 -11.95 -21.62 -4.62
N GLU A 62 -12.79 -22.53 -5.14
CA GLU A 62 -12.39 -23.87 -5.60
C GLU A 62 -11.15 -23.77 -6.51
N PRO A 63 -10.24 -24.76 -6.57
CA PRO A 63 -8.92 -24.63 -7.19
C PRO A 63 -9.00 -24.15 -8.65
N PHE A 64 -8.88 -22.83 -8.81
CA PHE A 64 -9.02 -22.11 -10.07
C PHE A 64 -7.76 -22.28 -10.94
N GLU A 65 -6.65 -22.69 -10.32
CA GLU A 65 -5.41 -23.09 -10.98
C GLU A 65 -5.65 -24.12 -12.08
N ASN A 66 -6.58 -25.05 -11.86
CA ASN A 66 -6.94 -26.08 -12.85
C ASN A 66 -7.70 -25.53 -14.07
N LYS A 67 -8.18 -24.28 -14.00
CA LYS A 67 -8.88 -23.59 -15.10
C LYS A 67 -8.06 -22.44 -15.69
N ALA A 68 -6.95 -22.07 -15.05
CA ALA A 68 -6.12 -20.97 -15.51
C ALA A 68 -5.40 -21.36 -16.81
N ALA A 69 -5.36 -20.43 -17.76
CA ALA A 69 -4.55 -20.61 -18.96
C ALA A 69 -3.06 -20.62 -18.59
N PRO A 70 -2.22 -21.38 -19.33
CA PRO A 70 -0.78 -21.34 -19.12
C PRO A 70 -0.21 -19.94 -19.35
N LEU A 71 0.95 -19.67 -18.74
CA LEU A 71 1.71 -18.44 -18.97
C LEU A 71 2.03 -18.27 -20.45
N THR A 72 1.80 -17.06 -20.94
CA THR A 72 2.06 -16.71 -22.34
C THR A 72 3.52 -16.28 -22.54
N ASP A 73 3.98 -16.43 -23.78
CA ASP A 73 5.25 -15.89 -24.28
C ASP A 73 5.29 -14.36 -24.23
N ASP A 74 6.50 -13.80 -24.22
CA ASP A 74 6.72 -12.36 -24.05
C ASP A 74 6.15 -11.50 -25.18
N ALA A 75 6.19 -11.99 -26.43
CA ALA A 75 5.64 -11.25 -27.56
C ALA A 75 4.11 -11.16 -27.49
N THR A 76 3.44 -12.28 -27.18
CA THR A 76 1.98 -12.27 -26.95
C THR A 76 1.60 -11.45 -25.73
N PHE A 77 2.38 -11.53 -24.65
CA PHE A 77 2.17 -10.70 -23.46
C PHE A 77 2.19 -9.21 -23.81
N LEU A 78 3.26 -8.75 -24.47
CA LEU A 78 3.43 -7.36 -24.86
C LEU A 78 2.27 -6.87 -25.76
N ARG A 79 1.87 -7.69 -26.74
CA ARG A 79 0.76 -7.35 -27.64
C ARG A 79 -0.55 -7.19 -26.88
N ARG A 80 -0.88 -8.11 -25.97
CA ARG A 80 -2.12 -8.06 -25.18
C ARG A 80 -2.14 -6.83 -24.29
N VAL A 81 -1.08 -6.61 -23.51
CA VAL A 81 -1.01 -5.49 -22.57
C VAL A 81 -1.09 -4.13 -23.29
N ARG A 82 -0.44 -3.98 -24.45
CA ARG A 82 -0.56 -2.76 -25.28
C ARG A 82 -1.99 -2.56 -25.80
N LEU A 83 -2.63 -3.59 -26.33
CA LEU A 83 -4.01 -3.48 -26.80
C LEU A 83 -5.00 -3.17 -25.67
N ASP A 84 -4.80 -3.76 -24.51
CA ASP A 84 -5.69 -3.58 -23.36
C ASP A 84 -5.51 -2.18 -22.75
N LEU A 85 -4.27 -1.78 -22.47
CA LEU A 85 -3.97 -0.54 -21.75
C LEU A 85 -3.97 0.69 -22.67
N THR A 86 -3.39 0.63 -23.87
CA THR A 86 -3.26 1.79 -24.76
C THR A 86 -4.12 1.69 -26.02
N GLY A 87 -4.65 0.51 -26.35
CA GLY A 87 -5.44 0.30 -27.57
C GLY A 87 -4.60 0.31 -28.85
N THR A 88 -3.27 0.22 -28.74
CA THR A 88 -2.33 0.31 -29.88
C THR A 88 -1.58 -1.00 -30.06
N ILE A 89 -1.16 -1.30 -31.29
CA ILE A 89 -0.32 -2.47 -31.59
C ILE A 89 1.15 -2.06 -31.37
N PRO A 90 1.96 -2.85 -30.64
CA PRO A 90 3.38 -2.53 -30.46
C PRO A 90 4.15 -2.59 -31.78
N THR A 91 5.16 -1.74 -31.91
CA THR A 91 6.06 -1.73 -33.06
C THR A 91 7.03 -2.91 -33.01
N SER A 92 7.62 -3.27 -34.17
CA SER A 92 8.58 -4.37 -34.23
C SER A 92 9.84 -4.12 -33.39
N GLU A 93 10.24 -2.85 -33.22
CA GLU A 93 11.38 -2.46 -32.40
C GLU A 93 11.10 -2.66 -30.91
N GLU A 94 9.92 -2.27 -30.44
CA GLU A 94 9.51 -2.45 -29.05
C GLU A 94 9.42 -3.95 -28.68
N VAL A 95 8.92 -4.78 -29.60
CA VAL A 95 8.87 -6.24 -29.39
C VAL A 95 10.28 -6.82 -29.25
N ARG A 96 11.22 -6.43 -30.12
CA ARG A 96 12.60 -6.87 -30.04
C ARG A 96 13.27 -6.42 -28.74
N ALA A 97 13.08 -5.15 -28.36
CA ALA A 97 13.64 -4.59 -27.13
C ALA A 97 13.10 -5.33 -25.89
N PHE A 98 11.80 -5.56 -25.81
CA PHE A 98 11.18 -6.27 -24.68
C PHE A 98 11.57 -7.76 -24.60
N SER A 99 11.77 -8.39 -25.74
CA SER A 99 12.21 -9.80 -25.81
C SER A 99 13.68 -9.95 -25.42
N ALA A 100 14.51 -8.93 -25.70
CA ALA A 100 15.92 -8.91 -25.31
C ALA A 100 16.14 -8.55 -23.83
N ASP A 101 15.16 -7.91 -23.19
CA ASP A 101 15.22 -7.57 -21.77
C ASP A 101 15.10 -8.82 -20.89
N THR A 102 16.09 -9.02 -20.01
CA THR A 102 16.17 -10.15 -19.08
C THR A 102 15.86 -9.75 -17.63
N ALA A 103 15.42 -8.51 -17.38
CA ALA A 103 15.09 -8.07 -16.04
C ALA A 103 13.91 -8.91 -15.48
N PRO A 104 14.01 -9.41 -14.23
CA PRO A 104 12.98 -10.28 -13.65
C PRO A 104 11.64 -9.56 -13.46
N ASP A 105 11.65 -8.23 -13.38
CA ASP A 105 10.52 -7.34 -13.17
C ASP A 105 10.09 -6.56 -14.43
N LYS A 106 10.62 -6.93 -15.61
CA LYS A 106 10.35 -6.21 -16.88
C LYS A 106 8.86 -6.05 -17.21
N ARG A 107 8.03 -7.02 -16.82
CA ARG A 107 6.58 -6.99 -17.04
C ARG A 107 5.92 -5.91 -16.18
N THR A 108 6.29 -5.83 -14.91
CA THR A 108 5.80 -4.80 -13.98
C THR A 108 6.24 -3.42 -14.44
N GLN A 109 7.53 -3.24 -14.73
CA GLN A 109 8.05 -1.96 -15.23
C GLN A 109 7.38 -1.50 -16.54
N LEU A 110 7.07 -2.44 -17.44
CA LEU A 110 6.32 -2.14 -18.66
C LEU A 110 4.91 -1.64 -18.33
N VAL A 111 4.18 -2.35 -17.47
CA VAL A 111 2.81 -1.97 -17.08
C VAL A 111 2.81 -0.60 -16.41
N ASP A 112 3.72 -0.33 -15.49
CA ASP A 112 3.84 0.95 -14.81
C ASP A 112 4.08 2.11 -15.81
N ARG A 113 4.98 1.89 -16.78
CA ARG A 113 5.23 2.88 -17.85
C ARG A 113 4.00 3.12 -18.72
N LEU A 114 3.25 2.07 -19.06
CA LEU A 114 2.04 2.20 -19.88
C LEU A 114 0.92 2.92 -19.15
N ILE A 115 0.71 2.60 -17.87
CA ILE A 115 -0.30 3.27 -17.02
C ILE A 115 0.06 4.75 -16.82
N ALA A 116 1.35 5.07 -16.64
CA ALA A 116 1.82 6.44 -16.52
C ALA A 116 1.75 7.23 -17.84
N SER A 117 1.50 6.57 -18.98
CA SER A 117 1.47 7.22 -20.28
C SER A 117 0.15 7.96 -20.53
N PRO A 118 0.16 9.06 -21.31
CA PRO A 118 -1.06 9.76 -21.70
C PRO A 118 -1.96 8.94 -22.64
N GLU A 119 -1.43 7.90 -23.29
CA GLU A 119 -2.21 6.98 -24.13
C GLU A 119 -3.20 6.17 -23.31
N TYR A 120 -2.80 5.72 -22.12
CA TYR A 120 -3.67 4.99 -21.20
C TYR A 120 -4.89 5.83 -20.80
N ALA A 121 -4.69 7.09 -20.43
CA ALA A 121 -5.78 8.00 -20.07
C ALA A 121 -6.80 8.14 -21.22
N ARG A 122 -6.32 8.30 -22.46
CA ARG A 122 -7.20 8.37 -23.65
C ARG A 122 -7.93 7.05 -23.90
N ARG A 123 -7.26 5.91 -23.75
CA ARG A 123 -7.87 4.60 -23.92
C ARG A 123 -8.96 4.36 -22.88
N MET A 124 -8.70 4.68 -21.62
CA MET A 124 -9.68 4.56 -20.54
C MET A 124 -10.86 5.51 -20.72
N GLN A 125 -10.63 6.74 -21.19
CA GLN A 125 -11.72 7.65 -21.56
C GLN A 125 -12.66 7.00 -22.57
N TYR A 126 -12.14 6.40 -23.65
CA TYR A 126 -12.96 5.72 -24.65
C TYR A 126 -13.69 4.49 -24.09
N VAL A 127 -13.01 3.69 -23.27
CA VAL A 127 -13.59 2.49 -22.66
C VAL A 127 -14.74 2.88 -21.72
N PHE A 128 -14.54 3.86 -20.84
CA PHE A 128 -15.56 4.31 -19.92
C PHE A 128 -16.71 5.03 -20.62
N ASP A 129 -16.44 5.82 -21.66
CA ASP A 129 -17.49 6.40 -22.51
C ASP A 129 -18.38 5.29 -23.09
N THR A 130 -17.75 4.24 -23.66
CA THR A 130 -18.49 3.11 -24.23
C THR A 130 -19.28 2.33 -23.17
N MET A 131 -18.66 2.04 -22.02
CA MET A 131 -19.26 1.21 -20.97
C MET A 131 -20.37 1.93 -20.18
N LEU A 132 -20.20 3.23 -19.91
CA LEU A 132 -21.08 3.98 -19.00
C LEU A 132 -22.12 4.82 -19.75
N MET A 133 -21.78 5.30 -20.95
CA MET A 133 -22.66 6.20 -21.72
C MET A 133 -23.42 5.49 -22.82
N GLU A 134 -23.18 4.17 -22.98
CA GLU A 134 -23.87 3.25 -23.90
C GLU A 134 -24.26 3.96 -25.20
N ARG A 135 -23.25 4.27 -26.03
CA ARG A 135 -23.48 4.91 -27.33
C ARG A 135 -24.21 3.91 -28.24
N HIS A 136 -25.54 3.82 -28.09
CA HIS A 136 -26.42 3.12 -28.99
C HIS A 136 -26.23 3.73 -30.39
N PRO A 137 -25.67 2.98 -31.35
CA PRO A 137 -25.40 3.50 -32.69
C PRO A 137 -26.67 3.91 -33.46
N ASP A 138 -27.87 3.55 -32.96
CA ASP A 138 -29.13 3.77 -33.66
C ASP A 138 -30.01 4.91 -33.13
N LYS A 139 -29.59 5.65 -32.08
CA LYS A 139 -30.34 6.86 -31.65
C LYS A 139 -29.94 8.07 -32.49
N HIS A 140 -30.64 8.22 -33.62
CA HIS A 140 -30.66 9.43 -34.42
C HIS A 140 -31.07 10.62 -33.54
N VAL A 141 -30.16 11.57 -33.36
CA VAL A 141 -30.51 12.91 -32.86
C VAL A 141 -30.89 13.73 -34.10
N PRO A 142 -32.12 14.29 -34.18
CA PRO A 142 -32.56 15.11 -35.30
C PRO A 142 -31.78 16.43 -35.41
#